data_AF-A0A497QUZ2-F1
#
_entry.id   AF-A0A497QUZ2-F1
#
_cell.length_a   1.000
_cell.length_b   1.000
_cell.length_c   1.000
_cell.angle_alpha   90.00
_cell.angle_beta   90.00
_cell.angle_gamma   90.00
#
_symmetry.space_group_name_H-M   'P 1'
#
loop_
_entity.id
_entity.type
_entity.pdbx_description
1 polymer ?
#
loop_
_entity_poly.entity_id
_entity_poly.type
_entity_poly.pdbx_seq_one_letter_code
_entity_poly.pdbx_strand_id
1 'polypeptide(L)'
;MQSPFLIYRLLKSGEIKLIEPKNILDVFESVHIIAFYLFRVKRLYIWVGSEAPRDLKNLIPRIEEQVLKRNPSITILRHFTIEGFTNQTQEFLLYLKISEEEYKKQLDNWAKKQKLMIKRIEELEKQLNSLDSSRSPTEKKIIAQELLEQSNELNDLSRIQKYENLLLVIEEKRKGEEERIAEEKRKVEEERKAEEMKASKVEEVLNSTNYSLNDYLNILREANSSESTTKNHTLSLLTTCLNIIQRDKNAFLLKFPKRINDVKYLKNRISKLKENN
;
A
#
# COMPACT_ATOMS: atom_id res chain seq x y z
N MET A 1 9.83 -18.76 -39.63
CA MET A 1 8.68 -19.59 -40.05
C MET A 1 7.47 -19.13 -39.26
N GLN A 2 6.39 -18.71 -39.94
CA GLN A 2 5.15 -18.36 -39.24
C GLN A 2 4.47 -19.64 -38.73
N SER A 3 3.85 -19.56 -37.55
CA SER A 3 3.06 -20.65 -36.98
C SER A 3 1.97 -21.10 -37.97
N PRO A 4 1.71 -22.42 -38.13
CA PRO A 4 0.73 -22.94 -39.08
C PRO A 4 -0.73 -22.60 -38.72
N PHE A 5 -0.94 -21.98 -37.56
CA PHE A 5 -2.22 -21.50 -37.07
C PHE A 5 -2.05 -20.27 -36.17
N LEU A 6 -3.16 -19.56 -35.96
CA LEU A 6 -3.31 -18.53 -34.92
C LEU A 6 -4.16 -19.10 -33.78
N ILE A 7 -3.78 -18.79 -32.54
CA ILE A 7 -4.53 -19.20 -31.35
C ILE A 7 -4.97 -17.95 -30.59
N TYR A 8 -6.26 -17.86 -30.31
CA TYR A 8 -6.84 -16.77 -29.54
C TYR A 8 -7.55 -17.32 -28.31
N ARG A 9 -7.38 -16.65 -27.19
CA ARG A 9 -8.20 -16.87 -25.98
C ARG A 9 -9.27 -15.81 -25.88
N LEU A 10 -10.52 -16.22 -25.67
CA LEU A 10 -11.60 -15.30 -25.31
C LEU A 10 -11.40 -14.84 -23.87
N LEU A 11 -11.35 -13.53 -23.67
CA LEU A 11 -11.23 -12.90 -22.36
C LEU A 11 -12.61 -12.60 -21.76
N LYS A 12 -12.62 -12.35 -20.45
CA LYS A 12 -13.80 -11.91 -19.68
C LYS A 12 -14.45 -10.64 -20.23
N SER A 13 -13.65 -9.73 -20.81
CA SER A 13 -14.15 -8.53 -21.48
C SER A 13 -14.94 -8.82 -22.76
N GLY A 14 -14.92 -10.07 -23.25
CA GLY A 14 -15.45 -10.46 -24.54
C GLY A 14 -14.49 -10.21 -25.71
N GLU A 15 -13.32 -9.65 -25.45
CA GLU A 15 -12.27 -9.53 -26.46
C GLU A 15 -11.49 -10.83 -26.62
N ILE A 16 -11.02 -11.10 -27.84
CA ILE A 16 -10.04 -12.16 -28.08
C ILE A 16 -8.61 -11.64 -27.95
N LYS A 17 -7.73 -12.43 -27.33
CA LYS A 17 -6.29 -12.15 -27.19
C LYS A 17 -5.47 -13.24 -27.87
N LEU A 18 -4.53 -12.85 -28.73
CA LEU A 18 -3.58 -13.78 -29.34
C LEU A 18 -2.70 -14.41 -28.25
N ILE A 19 -2.53 -15.72 -28.30
CA ILE A 19 -1.65 -16.46 -27.39
C ILE A 19 -0.64 -17.30 -28.19
N GLU A 20 0.59 -17.35 -27.69
CA GLU A 20 1.69 -18.10 -28.28
C GLU A 20 2.20 -19.11 -27.23
N PRO A 21 1.47 -20.22 -27.03
CA PRO A 21 1.84 -21.19 -26.02
C PRO A 21 3.14 -21.90 -26.41
N LYS A 22 4.00 -22.19 -25.42
CA LYS A 22 5.19 -23.02 -25.62
C LYS A 22 4.81 -24.45 -26.00
N ASN A 23 3.76 -24.99 -25.37
CA ASN A 23 3.15 -26.26 -25.69
C ASN A 23 1.65 -26.05 -25.94
N ILE A 24 1.15 -26.48 -27.10
CA ILE A 24 -0.27 -26.31 -27.47
C ILE A 24 -1.19 -26.97 -26.45
N LEU A 25 -0.79 -28.08 -25.82
CA LEU A 25 -1.61 -28.75 -24.82
C LEU A 25 -2.00 -27.83 -23.66
N ASP A 26 -1.14 -26.88 -23.30
CA ASP A 26 -1.33 -25.98 -22.16
C ASP A 26 -2.54 -25.04 -22.33
N VAL A 27 -3.06 -24.89 -23.55
CA VAL A 27 -4.24 -24.02 -23.79
C VAL A 27 -5.56 -24.71 -23.46
N PHE A 28 -5.58 -26.05 -23.33
CA PHE A 28 -6.78 -26.82 -23.06
C PHE A 28 -7.08 -26.87 -21.56
N GLU A 29 -7.68 -25.78 -21.09
CA GLU A 29 -8.14 -25.62 -19.72
C GLU A 29 -9.66 -25.55 -19.70
N SER A 30 -10.32 -26.35 -18.86
CA SER A 30 -11.76 -26.60 -19.02
C SER A 30 -12.66 -25.36 -18.80
N VAL A 31 -12.13 -24.29 -18.24
CA VAL A 31 -12.81 -23.01 -17.97
C VAL A 31 -12.64 -21.97 -19.10
N HIS A 32 -11.94 -22.31 -20.19
CA HIS A 32 -11.59 -21.38 -21.26
C HIS A 32 -12.31 -21.66 -22.58
N ILE A 33 -12.35 -20.64 -23.43
CA ILE A 33 -12.80 -20.72 -24.82
C ILE A 33 -11.63 -20.25 -25.69
N ILE A 34 -11.19 -21.13 -26.58
CA ILE A 34 -9.99 -20.93 -27.39
C ILE A 34 -10.35 -21.06 -28.87
N ALA A 35 -9.99 -20.06 -29.67
CA ALA A 35 -10.20 -20.06 -31.11
C ALA A 35 -8.88 -20.36 -31.84
N PHE A 36 -8.90 -21.36 -32.71
CA PHE A 36 -7.80 -21.79 -33.55
C PHE A 36 -8.13 -21.52 -35.00
N TYR A 37 -7.35 -20.66 -35.65
CA TYR A 37 -7.44 -20.46 -37.09
C TYR A 37 -6.31 -21.20 -37.80
N LEU A 38 -6.65 -22.22 -38.60
CA LEU A 38 -5.69 -23.03 -39.35
C LEU A 38 -5.54 -22.52 -40.78
N PHE A 39 -4.38 -21.94 -41.10
CA PHE A 39 -4.15 -21.27 -42.40
C PHE A 39 -4.33 -22.20 -43.60
N ARG A 40 -3.78 -23.42 -43.53
CA ARG A 40 -3.75 -24.36 -44.66
C ARG A 40 -5.15 -24.78 -45.12
N VAL A 41 -6.07 -24.95 -44.17
CA VAL A 41 -7.44 -25.39 -44.46
C VAL A 41 -8.44 -24.25 -44.41
N LYS A 42 -8.01 -23.03 -44.04
CA LYS A 42 -8.85 -21.84 -43.88
C LYS A 42 -10.05 -22.09 -42.97
N ARG A 43 -9.84 -22.78 -41.85
CA ARG A 43 -10.89 -23.16 -40.89
C ARG A 43 -10.65 -22.50 -39.55
N LEU A 44 -11.74 -22.08 -38.93
CA LEU A 44 -11.78 -21.60 -37.55
C LEU A 44 -12.39 -22.68 -36.66
N TYR A 45 -11.66 -23.12 -35.64
CA TYR A 45 -12.17 -24.03 -34.61
C TYR A 45 -12.27 -23.27 -33.29
N ILE A 46 -13.44 -23.23 -32.69
CA ILE A 46 -13.69 -22.63 -31.38
C ILE A 46 -13.85 -23.77 -30.41
N TRP A 47 -12.80 -24.05 -29.65
CA TRP A 47 -12.83 -25.02 -28.57
C TRP A 47 -13.45 -24.39 -27.33
N VAL A 48 -14.44 -25.07 -26.76
CA VAL A 48 -15.16 -24.64 -25.55
C VAL A 48 -14.87 -25.66 -24.46
N GLY A 49 -14.18 -25.22 -23.41
CA GLY A 49 -13.96 -26.03 -22.23
C GLY A 49 -15.28 -26.41 -21.55
N SER A 50 -15.32 -27.60 -20.95
CA SER A 50 -16.54 -28.16 -20.34
C SER A 50 -17.14 -27.29 -19.25
N GLU A 51 -16.29 -26.55 -18.52
CA GLU A 51 -16.66 -25.67 -17.41
C GLU A 51 -16.55 -24.18 -17.77
N ALA A 52 -16.47 -23.84 -19.06
CA ALA A 52 -16.46 -22.45 -19.48
C ALA A 52 -17.73 -21.72 -18.99
N PRO A 53 -17.61 -20.52 -18.39
CA PRO A 53 -18.76 -19.75 -17.90
C PRO A 53 -19.79 -19.48 -19.00
N ARG A 54 -21.08 -19.51 -18.63
CA ARG A 54 -22.19 -19.26 -19.56
C ARG A 54 -22.10 -17.90 -20.23
N ASP A 55 -21.67 -16.88 -19.50
CA ASP A 55 -21.52 -15.52 -20.02
C ASP A 55 -20.47 -15.46 -21.14
N LEU A 56 -19.38 -16.23 -21.02
CA LEU A 56 -18.38 -16.35 -22.09
C LEU A 56 -18.93 -17.14 -23.28
N LYS A 57 -19.71 -18.20 -23.04
CA LYS A 57 -20.34 -18.98 -24.12
C LYS A 57 -21.28 -18.10 -24.97
N ASN A 58 -21.98 -17.16 -24.36
CA ASN A 58 -22.84 -16.20 -25.06
C ASN A 58 -22.08 -15.27 -26.03
N LEU A 59 -20.75 -15.16 -25.89
CA LEU A 59 -19.89 -14.32 -26.72
C LEU A 59 -19.24 -15.08 -27.89
N ILE A 60 -19.38 -16.42 -27.95
CA ILE A 60 -18.88 -17.26 -29.04
C ILE A 60 -19.26 -16.73 -30.44
N PRO A 61 -20.52 -16.30 -30.70
CA PRO A 61 -20.91 -15.82 -32.03
C PRO A 61 -20.09 -14.63 -32.54
N ARG A 62 -19.45 -13.85 -31.64
CA ARG A 62 -18.65 -12.68 -31.99
C ARG A 62 -17.18 -13.01 -32.28
N ILE A 63 -16.73 -14.23 -32.00
CA ILE A 63 -15.31 -14.61 -32.11
C ILE A 63 -14.85 -14.51 -33.56
N GLU A 64 -15.62 -15.03 -34.51
CA GLU A 64 -15.26 -15.02 -35.94
C GLU A 64 -15.04 -13.59 -36.45
N GLU A 65 -15.98 -12.70 -36.18
CA GLU A 65 -15.89 -11.28 -36.54
C GLU A 65 -14.63 -10.64 -35.95
N GLN A 66 -14.33 -10.92 -34.67
CA GLN A 66 -13.13 -10.39 -34.03
C GLN A 66 -11.83 -10.94 -34.64
N VAL A 67 -11.79 -12.21 -35.02
CA VAL A 67 -10.62 -12.82 -35.68
C VAL A 67 -10.38 -12.15 -37.05
N LEU A 68 -11.45 -11.95 -37.83
CA LEU A 68 -11.38 -11.27 -39.13
C LEU A 68 -10.98 -9.80 -38.99
N LYS A 69 -11.54 -9.09 -38.02
CA LYS A 69 -11.21 -7.69 -37.74
C LYS A 69 -9.73 -7.52 -37.38
N ARG A 70 -9.17 -8.45 -36.60
CA ARG A 70 -7.74 -8.45 -36.23
C ARG A 70 -6.82 -8.88 -37.38
N ASN A 71 -7.31 -9.69 -38.32
CA ASN A 71 -6.53 -10.18 -39.45
C ASN A 71 -7.32 -10.03 -40.76
N PRO A 72 -7.43 -8.82 -41.33
CA PRO A 72 -8.26 -8.58 -42.52
C PRO A 72 -7.83 -9.37 -43.76
N SER A 73 -6.61 -9.91 -43.77
CA SER A 73 -6.04 -10.70 -44.87
C SER A 73 -6.45 -12.18 -44.86
N ILE A 74 -7.06 -12.68 -43.77
CA ILE A 74 -7.46 -14.09 -43.70
C ILE A 74 -8.87 -14.28 -44.27
N THR A 75 -9.17 -15.51 -44.68
CA THR A 75 -10.51 -15.90 -45.12
C THR A 75 -10.91 -17.17 -44.37
N ILE A 76 -12.07 -17.17 -43.74
CA ILE A 76 -12.61 -18.34 -43.05
C ILE A 76 -13.62 -19.01 -43.97
N LEU A 77 -13.34 -20.24 -44.40
CA LEU A 77 -14.24 -21.00 -45.26
C LEU A 77 -15.30 -21.76 -44.46
N ARG A 78 -14.94 -22.20 -43.25
CA ARG A 78 -15.83 -22.90 -42.31
C ARG A 78 -15.41 -22.58 -40.89
N HIS A 79 -16.39 -22.42 -40.01
CA HIS A 79 -16.17 -22.42 -38.56
C HIS A 79 -16.77 -23.67 -37.92
N PHE A 80 -16.18 -24.12 -36.82
CA PHE A 80 -16.70 -25.20 -35.99
C PHE A 80 -16.62 -24.78 -34.53
N THR A 81 -17.68 -25.06 -33.76
CA THR A 81 -17.64 -24.96 -32.29
C THR A 81 -17.52 -26.37 -31.74
N ILE A 82 -16.44 -26.63 -31.03
CA ILE A 82 -16.14 -27.94 -30.44
C ILE A 82 -16.46 -27.87 -28.96
N GLU A 83 -17.45 -28.64 -28.53
CA GLU A 83 -17.76 -28.87 -27.13
C GLU A 83 -17.52 -30.36 -26.81
N GLY A 84 -16.62 -30.65 -25.87
CA GLY A 84 -16.30 -32.02 -25.47
C GLY A 84 -15.57 -32.85 -26.54
N PHE A 85 -15.70 -34.18 -26.43
CA PHE A 85 -15.02 -35.13 -27.30
C PHE A 85 -15.98 -35.71 -28.35
N THR A 86 -15.86 -35.23 -29.59
CA THR A 86 -16.69 -35.60 -30.75
C THR A 86 -15.82 -35.98 -31.94
N ASN A 87 -16.41 -36.49 -33.03
CA ASN A 87 -15.67 -36.76 -34.28
C ASN A 87 -15.00 -35.49 -34.84
N GLN A 88 -15.61 -34.31 -34.66
CA GLN A 88 -15.02 -33.03 -35.06
C GLN A 88 -13.80 -32.68 -34.18
N THR A 89 -13.84 -33.07 -32.90
CA THR A 89 -12.69 -32.96 -31.99
C THR A 89 -11.52 -33.81 -32.49
N GLN A 90 -11.78 -35.04 -32.96
CA GLN A 90 -10.72 -35.91 -33.49
C GLN A 90 -10.05 -35.32 -34.73
N GLU A 91 -10.82 -34.83 -35.71
CA GLU A 91 -10.27 -34.17 -36.90
C GLU A 91 -9.43 -32.93 -36.52
N PHE A 92 -9.93 -32.13 -35.58
CA PHE A 92 -9.24 -30.96 -35.07
C PHE A 92 -7.90 -31.30 -34.39
N LEU A 93 -7.87 -32.31 -33.51
CA LEU A 93 -6.65 -32.75 -32.83
C LEU A 93 -5.60 -33.27 -33.81
N LEU A 94 -6.02 -33.94 -34.90
CA LEU A 94 -5.12 -34.37 -35.97
C LEU A 94 -4.41 -33.18 -36.63
N TYR A 95 -5.10 -32.07 -36.87
CA TYR A 95 -4.48 -30.85 -37.42
C TYR A 95 -3.45 -30.23 -36.46
N LEU A 96 -3.69 -30.34 -35.15
CA LEU A 96 -2.76 -29.89 -34.12
C LEU A 96 -1.63 -30.87 -33.84
N LYS A 97 -1.68 -32.08 -34.43
CA LYS A 97 -0.76 -33.20 -34.16
C LYS A 97 -0.75 -33.60 -32.68
N ILE A 98 -1.92 -33.63 -32.07
CA ILE A 98 -2.13 -34.03 -30.68
C ILE A 98 -2.83 -35.38 -30.67
N SER A 99 -2.33 -36.32 -29.87
CA SER A 99 -2.99 -37.60 -29.69
C SER A 99 -4.22 -37.48 -28.77
N GLU A 100 -5.20 -38.37 -28.93
CA GLU A 100 -6.37 -38.42 -28.06
C GLU A 100 -5.95 -38.66 -26.60
N GLU A 101 -4.95 -39.50 -26.37
CA GLU A 101 -4.41 -39.81 -25.05
C GLU A 101 -3.74 -38.58 -24.41
N GLU A 102 -2.96 -37.82 -25.18
CA GLU A 102 -2.32 -36.58 -24.71
C GLU A 102 -3.36 -35.54 -24.30
N TYR A 103 -4.37 -35.35 -25.14
CA TYR A 103 -5.48 -34.44 -24.87
C TYR A 103 -6.25 -34.83 -23.61
N LYS A 104 -6.65 -36.11 -23.47
CA LYS A 104 -7.35 -36.60 -22.28
C LYS A 104 -6.50 -36.45 -21.02
N LYS A 105 -5.21 -36.82 -21.08
CA LYS A 105 -4.28 -36.68 -19.96
C LYS A 105 -4.13 -35.23 -19.54
N GLN A 106 -4.10 -34.29 -20.48
CA GLN A 106 -4.05 -32.87 -20.18
C GLN A 106 -5.30 -32.38 -19.44
N LEU A 107 -6.49 -32.79 -19.90
CA LEU A 107 -7.75 -32.47 -19.22
C LEU A 107 -7.79 -33.04 -17.80
N ASP A 108 -7.34 -34.29 -17.62
CA ASP A 108 -7.27 -34.93 -16.30
C ASP A 108 -6.27 -34.22 -15.36
N ASN A 109 -5.11 -33.80 -15.88
CA ASN A 109 -4.13 -33.03 -15.14
C ASN A 109 -4.70 -31.69 -14.69
N TRP A 110 -5.40 -31.01 -15.60
CA TRP A 110 -6.06 -29.74 -15.29
C TRP A 110 -7.15 -29.95 -14.23
N ALA A 111 -7.98 -30.98 -14.34
CA ALA A 111 -9.02 -31.28 -13.35
C ALA A 111 -8.43 -31.56 -11.95
N LYS A 112 -7.27 -32.23 -11.88
CA LYS A 112 -6.53 -32.41 -10.62
C LYS A 112 -6.00 -31.08 -10.08
N LYS A 113 -5.40 -30.25 -10.94
CA LYS A 113 -4.91 -28.90 -10.59
C LYS A 113 -6.04 -28.04 -10.02
N GLN A 114 -7.19 -28.02 -10.70
CA GLN A 114 -8.39 -27.31 -10.29
C GLN A 114 -8.85 -27.73 -8.89
N LYS A 115 -8.94 -29.04 -8.62
CA LYS A 115 -9.33 -29.54 -7.29
C LYS A 115 -8.39 -29.05 -6.19
N LEU A 116 -7.10 -28.95 -6.46
CA LEU A 116 -6.12 -28.40 -5.52
C LEU A 116 -6.33 -26.90 -5.30
N MET A 117 -6.58 -26.13 -6.37
CA MET A 117 -6.88 -24.70 -6.25
C MET A 117 -8.13 -24.44 -5.42
N ILE A 118 -9.21 -25.21 -5.63
CA ILE A 118 -10.46 -25.06 -4.87
C ILE A 118 -10.20 -25.30 -3.38
N LYS A 119 -9.48 -26.37 -3.02
CA LYS A 119 -9.09 -26.62 -1.63
C LYS A 119 -8.25 -25.48 -1.05
N ARG A 120 -7.29 -24.96 -1.82
CA ARG A 120 -6.46 -23.83 -1.40
C ARG A 120 -7.29 -22.58 -1.16
N ILE A 121 -8.26 -22.29 -2.03
CA ILE A 121 -9.21 -21.18 -1.84
C ILE A 121 -9.99 -21.36 -0.54
N GLU A 122 -10.53 -22.55 -0.27
CA GLU A 122 -11.28 -22.82 0.97
C GLU A 122 -10.41 -22.65 2.23
N GLU A 123 -9.14 -23.07 2.18
CA GLU A 123 -8.17 -22.86 3.27
C GLU A 123 -7.88 -21.37 3.49
N LEU A 124 -7.61 -20.63 2.41
CA LEU A 124 -7.35 -19.19 2.46
C LEU A 124 -8.58 -18.41 2.94
N GLU A 125 -9.78 -18.81 2.54
CA GLU A 125 -11.05 -18.23 3.02
C GLU A 125 -11.21 -18.42 4.54
N LYS A 126 -10.86 -19.61 5.06
CA LYS A 126 -10.85 -19.87 6.51
C LYS A 126 -9.81 -19.01 7.24
N GLN A 127 -8.60 -18.91 6.69
CA GLN A 127 -7.54 -18.08 7.25
C GLN A 127 -7.98 -16.61 7.29
N LEU A 128 -8.54 -16.10 6.18
CA LEU A 128 -9.04 -14.73 6.07
C LEU A 128 -10.12 -14.43 7.11
N ASN A 129 -11.08 -15.35 7.30
CA ASN A 129 -12.16 -15.21 8.28
C ASN A 129 -11.66 -15.28 9.73
N SER A 130 -10.54 -15.98 9.98
CA SER A 130 -9.92 -16.06 11.31
C SER A 130 -9.07 -14.85 11.69
N LEU A 131 -8.73 -13.99 10.71
CA LEU A 131 -7.93 -12.80 10.97
C LEU A 131 -8.76 -11.70 11.65
N ASP A 132 -8.43 -11.43 12.91
CA ASP A 132 -9.04 -10.37 13.70
C ASP A 132 -8.95 -9.00 13.01
N SER A 133 -9.96 -8.15 13.26
CA SER A 133 -10.07 -6.81 12.66
C SER A 133 -8.91 -5.87 13.01
N SER A 134 -8.17 -6.18 14.08
CA SER A 134 -7.18 -5.29 14.70
C SER A 134 -5.72 -5.57 14.33
N ARG A 135 -5.38 -6.70 13.67
CA ARG A 135 -3.97 -7.15 13.64
C ARG A 135 -3.24 -7.24 12.32
N SER A 136 -3.86 -7.28 11.14
CA SER A 136 -3.04 -7.38 9.93
C SER A 136 -3.73 -6.99 8.63
N PRO A 137 -3.94 -5.68 8.37
CA PRO A 137 -4.30 -5.20 7.04
C PRO A 137 -3.37 -5.76 5.94
N THR A 138 -2.08 -5.91 6.24
CA THR A 138 -1.08 -6.48 5.35
C THR A 138 -1.30 -7.97 5.06
N GLU A 139 -1.53 -8.81 6.08
CA GLU A 139 -1.76 -10.25 5.85
C GLU A 139 -3.12 -10.47 5.15
N LYS A 140 -4.15 -9.70 5.52
CA LYS A 140 -5.43 -9.70 4.80
C LYS A 140 -5.25 -9.35 3.33
N LYS A 141 -4.37 -8.38 3.01
CA LYS A 141 -4.04 -8.04 1.63
C LYS A 141 -3.36 -9.19 0.90
N ILE A 142 -2.36 -9.83 1.52
CA ILE A 142 -1.64 -10.97 0.91
C ILE A 142 -2.60 -12.12 0.62
N ILE A 143 -3.42 -12.51 1.59
CA ILE A 143 -4.39 -13.60 1.42
C ILE A 143 -5.43 -13.24 0.35
N ALA A 144 -5.94 -12.01 0.35
CA ALA A 144 -6.89 -11.56 -0.66
C ALA A 144 -6.28 -11.52 -2.08
N GLN A 145 -5.00 -11.18 -2.22
CA GLN A 145 -4.28 -11.25 -3.50
C GLN A 145 -4.14 -12.69 -4.00
N GLU A 146 -3.75 -13.62 -3.12
CA GLU A 146 -3.65 -15.05 -3.47
C GLU A 146 -5.03 -15.62 -3.84
N LEU A 147 -6.08 -15.28 -3.09
CA LEU A 147 -7.46 -15.65 -3.40
C LEU A 147 -7.91 -15.10 -4.76
N LEU A 148 -7.55 -13.86 -5.08
CA LEU A 148 -7.86 -13.24 -6.37
C LEU A 148 -7.12 -13.93 -7.52
N GLU A 149 -5.85 -14.29 -7.35
CA GLU A 149 -5.06 -15.01 -8.35
C GLU A 149 -5.67 -16.39 -8.66
N GLN A 150 -5.94 -17.19 -7.61
CA GLN A 150 -6.55 -18.51 -7.76
C GLN A 150 -7.93 -18.42 -8.42
N SER A 151 -8.75 -17.45 -8.00
CA SER A 151 -10.09 -17.24 -8.58
C SER A 151 -10.02 -16.79 -10.04
N ASN A 152 -8.97 -16.04 -10.42
CA ASN A 152 -8.72 -15.65 -11.80
C ASN A 152 -8.36 -16.82 -12.69
N GLU A 153 -7.50 -17.73 -12.22
CA GLU A 153 -7.17 -18.98 -12.92
C GLU A 153 -8.42 -19.86 -13.14
N LEU A 154 -9.27 -19.98 -12.12
CA LEU A 154 -10.53 -20.73 -12.19
C LEU A 154 -11.65 -20.04 -12.96
N ASN A 155 -11.47 -18.78 -13.34
CA ASN A 155 -12.51 -17.98 -14.00
C ASN A 155 -13.80 -17.83 -13.16
N ASP A 156 -13.68 -17.84 -11.83
CA ASP A 156 -14.80 -17.72 -10.87
C ASP A 156 -15.14 -16.23 -10.63
N LEU A 157 -16.04 -15.69 -11.46
CA LEU A 157 -16.38 -14.26 -11.48
C LEU A 157 -16.89 -13.73 -10.14
N SER A 158 -17.68 -14.53 -9.43
CA SER A 158 -18.24 -14.14 -8.13
C SER A 158 -17.12 -13.92 -7.11
N ARG A 159 -16.18 -14.87 -7.04
CA ARG A 159 -15.02 -14.74 -6.14
C ARG A 159 -14.06 -13.63 -6.56
N ILE A 160 -13.82 -13.46 -7.86
CA ILE A 160 -12.98 -12.36 -8.36
C ILE A 160 -13.51 -11.01 -7.89
N GLN A 161 -14.80 -10.72 -8.15
CA GLN A 161 -15.40 -9.45 -7.74
C GLN A 161 -15.36 -9.26 -6.22
N LYS A 162 -15.64 -10.33 -5.46
CA LYS A 162 -15.54 -10.32 -3.99
C LYS A 162 -14.15 -9.90 -3.53
N TYR A 163 -13.09 -10.47 -4.10
CA TYR A 163 -11.71 -10.22 -3.66
C TYR A 163 -11.12 -8.91 -4.21
N GLU A 164 -11.53 -8.47 -5.40
CA GLU A 164 -11.24 -7.12 -5.90
C GLU A 164 -11.82 -6.05 -4.96
N ASN A 165 -13.10 -6.18 -4.59
CA ASN A 165 -13.74 -5.26 -3.66
C ASN A 165 -13.07 -5.26 -2.27
N LEU A 166 -12.68 -6.43 -1.77
CA LEU A 166 -11.97 -6.54 -0.50
C LEU A 166 -10.63 -5.80 -0.54
N LEU A 167 -9.86 -5.95 -1.63
CA LEU A 167 -8.58 -5.27 -1.80
C LEU A 167 -8.75 -3.74 -1.86
N LEU A 168 -9.79 -3.25 -2.55
CA LEU A 168 -10.13 -1.82 -2.57
C LEU A 168 -10.40 -1.29 -1.16
N VAL A 169 -11.24 -1.98 -0.38
CA VAL A 169 -11.55 -1.59 1.01
C VAL A 169 -10.30 -1.56 1.89
N ILE A 170 -9.38 -2.52 1.72
CA ILE A 170 -8.12 -2.54 2.47
C ILE A 170 -7.25 -1.34 2.10
N GLU A 171 -7.17 -0.99 0.81
CA GLU A 171 -6.37 0.15 0.34
C GLU A 171 -6.95 1.51 0.77
N GLU A 172 -8.27 1.67 0.72
CA GLU A 172 -8.95 2.87 1.22
C GLU A 172 -8.72 3.08 2.72
N LYS A 173 -8.84 2.02 3.53
CA LYS A 173 -8.52 2.09 4.96
C LYS A 173 -7.07 2.51 5.22
N ARG A 174 -6.13 1.96 4.43
CA ARG A 174 -4.71 2.30 4.56
C ARG A 174 -4.45 3.79 4.26
N LYS A 175 -5.02 4.30 3.18
CA LYS A 175 -4.91 5.72 2.81
C LYS A 175 -5.48 6.64 3.89
N GLY A 176 -6.68 6.32 4.40
CA GLY A 176 -7.30 7.11 5.47
C GLY A 176 -6.48 7.13 6.76
N GLU A 177 -5.80 6.03 7.09
CA GLU A 177 -4.92 5.97 8.26
C GLU A 177 -3.60 6.73 8.04
N GLU A 178 -3.01 6.66 6.84
CA GLU A 178 -1.84 7.47 6.45
C GLU A 178 -2.15 8.97 6.52
N GLU A 179 -3.31 9.41 6.03
CA GLU A 179 -3.76 10.81 6.10
C GLU A 179 -3.96 11.28 7.54
N ARG A 180 -4.56 10.44 8.40
CA ARG A 180 -4.72 10.76 9.82
C ARG A 180 -3.38 10.94 10.54
N ILE A 181 -2.43 10.03 10.29
CA ILE A 181 -1.08 10.12 10.87
C ILE A 181 -0.35 11.38 10.38
N ALA A 182 -0.50 11.73 9.09
CA ALA A 182 0.11 12.93 8.53
C ALA A 182 -0.46 14.21 9.17
N GLU A 183 -1.78 14.28 9.35
CA GLU A 183 -2.47 15.41 9.99
C GLU A 183 -2.08 15.54 11.48
N GLU A 184 -1.97 14.42 12.19
CA GLU A 184 -1.56 14.41 13.60
C GLU A 184 -0.10 14.90 13.76
N LYS A 185 0.81 14.45 12.90
CA LYS A 185 2.20 14.95 12.85
C LYS A 185 2.26 16.44 12.56
N ARG A 186 1.40 16.95 11.68
CA ARG A 186 1.33 18.37 11.35
C ARG A 186 0.90 19.20 12.56
N LYS A 187 -0.13 18.76 13.29
CA LYS A 187 -0.59 19.43 14.52
C LYS A 187 0.50 19.48 15.59
N VAL A 188 1.18 18.35 15.83
CA VAL A 188 2.30 18.29 16.79
C VAL A 188 3.43 19.25 16.41
N GLU A 189 3.75 19.37 15.12
CA GLU A 189 4.79 20.30 14.66
C GLU A 189 4.35 21.77 14.74
N GLU A 190 3.07 22.07 14.49
CA GLU A 190 2.50 23.41 14.67
C GLU A 190 2.49 23.82 16.16
N GLU A 191 2.14 22.90 17.07
CA GLU A 191 2.22 23.11 18.51
C GLU A 191 3.65 23.34 18.98
N ARG A 192 4.62 22.55 18.51
CA ARG A 192 6.05 22.70 18.83
C ARG A 192 6.58 24.07 18.40
N LYS A 193 6.26 24.51 17.18
CA LYS A 193 6.65 25.85 16.68
C LYS A 193 6.01 26.98 17.49
N ALA A 194 4.76 26.81 17.92
CA ALA A 194 4.08 27.79 18.75
C ALA A 194 4.73 27.91 20.15
N GLU A 195 5.19 26.81 20.73
CA GLU A 195 5.93 26.80 21.99
C GLU A 195 7.32 27.43 21.85
N GLU A 196 8.05 27.12 20.77
CA GLU A 196 9.36 27.74 20.47
C GLU A 196 9.23 29.27 20.30
N MET A 197 8.20 29.76 19.62
CA MET A 197 7.93 31.20 19.51
C MET A 197 7.59 31.85 20.87
N LYS A 198 6.85 31.15 21.74
CA LYS A 198 6.57 31.66 23.10
C LYS A 198 7.85 31.74 23.95
N ALA A 199 8.71 30.73 23.88
CA ALA A 199 9.99 30.72 24.59
C ALA A 199 10.92 31.84 24.11
N SER A 200 11.05 32.02 22.79
CA SER A 200 11.86 33.09 22.19
C SER A 200 11.34 34.49 22.57
N LYS A 201 10.02 34.68 22.61
CA LYS A 201 9.41 35.96 23.01
C LYS A 201 9.61 36.26 24.50
N VAL A 202 9.62 35.24 25.36
CA VAL A 202 9.97 35.40 26.79
C VAL A 202 11.44 35.78 26.95
N GLU A 203 12.33 35.18 26.17
CA GLU A 203 13.77 35.48 26.19
C GLU A 203 14.07 36.90 25.66
N GLU A 204 13.32 37.37 24.65
CA GLU A 204 13.43 38.73 24.10
C GLU A 204 12.90 39.80 25.08
N VAL A 205 11.82 39.51 25.82
CA VAL A 205 11.32 40.38 26.91
C VAL A 205 12.33 40.43 28.07
N LEU A 206 13.03 39.34 28.37
CA LEU A 206 14.06 39.29 29.40
C LEU A 206 15.35 40.01 29.01
N ASN A 207 15.69 40.02 27.73
CA ASN A 207 16.89 40.70 27.23
C ASN A 207 16.66 42.20 26.91
N SER A 208 15.40 42.65 26.76
CA SER A 208 15.06 44.06 26.46
C SER A 208 14.96 44.96 27.71
N THR A 209 15.00 44.40 28.92
CA THR A 209 15.13 45.19 30.14
C THR A 209 16.60 45.50 30.42
N ASN A 210 17.03 46.69 29.99
CA ASN A 210 18.37 47.23 30.24
C ASN A 210 18.53 47.59 31.73
N TYR A 211 18.62 46.59 32.60
CA TYR A 211 18.84 46.81 34.02
C TYR A 211 20.23 47.42 34.24
N SER A 212 20.25 48.53 34.96
CA SER A 212 21.46 49.22 35.37
C SER A 212 22.09 48.51 36.57
N LEU A 213 23.38 48.75 36.80
CA LEU A 213 24.09 48.33 38.00
C LEU A 213 23.39 48.80 39.29
N ASN A 214 22.59 49.88 39.22
CA ASN A 214 21.75 50.38 40.31
C ASN A 214 20.61 49.44 40.71
N ASP A 215 20.06 48.70 39.75
CA ASP A 215 18.83 47.93 39.95
C ASP A 215 19.11 46.60 40.66
N TYR A 216 20.37 46.17 40.67
CA TYR A 216 20.83 44.89 41.23
C TYR A 216 20.29 44.60 42.63
N LEU A 217 20.34 45.55 43.57
CA LEU A 217 19.91 45.31 44.94
C LEU A 217 18.38 45.17 45.06
N ASN A 218 17.63 45.88 44.22
CA ASN A 218 16.18 45.81 44.20
C ASN A 218 15.73 44.48 43.62
N ILE A 219 16.32 44.07 42.49
CA ILE A 219 16.05 42.78 41.84
C ILE A 219 16.44 41.62 42.77
N LEU A 220 17.57 41.71 43.47
CA LEU A 220 17.99 40.66 44.41
C LEU A 220 17.05 40.57 45.62
N ARG A 221 16.54 41.70 46.13
CA ARG A 221 15.53 41.70 47.20
C ARG A 221 14.23 41.09 46.73
N GLU A 222 13.77 41.48 45.54
CA GLU A 222 12.56 40.93 44.93
C GLU A 222 12.69 39.42 44.72
N ALA A 223 13.83 38.94 44.24
CA ALA A 223 14.11 37.51 44.09
C ALA A 223 14.02 36.75 45.43
N ASN A 224 14.47 37.35 46.52
CA ASN A 224 14.37 36.74 47.85
C ASN A 224 12.93 36.74 48.37
N SER A 225 12.14 37.78 48.04
CA SER A 225 10.74 37.86 48.43
C SER A 225 9.83 36.94 47.60
N SER A 226 10.15 36.72 46.33
CA SER A 226 9.37 35.89 45.40
C SER A 226 9.63 34.39 45.53
N GLU A 227 10.68 34.00 46.27
CA GLU A 227 11.16 32.62 46.37
C GLU A 227 10.11 31.66 46.97
N SER A 228 9.17 32.19 47.76
CA SER A 228 8.05 31.43 48.33
C SER A 228 6.81 31.38 47.45
N THR A 229 6.75 32.15 46.36
CA THR A 229 5.51 32.39 45.59
C THR A 229 5.58 31.88 44.16
N THR A 230 6.67 32.13 43.43
CA THR A 230 6.79 31.74 42.01
C THR A 230 8.23 31.37 41.64
N LYS A 231 8.46 30.06 41.44
CA LYS A 231 9.77 29.48 41.15
C LYS A 231 10.40 30.02 39.85
N ASN A 232 9.61 30.05 38.77
CA ASN A 232 10.08 30.53 37.46
C ASN A 232 10.42 32.03 37.47
N HIS A 233 9.63 32.82 38.20
CA HIS A 233 9.89 34.25 38.37
C HIS A 233 11.16 34.50 39.19
N THR A 234 11.35 33.74 40.28
CA THR A 234 12.59 33.79 41.09
C THR A 234 13.82 33.40 40.26
N LEU A 235 13.72 32.33 39.46
CA LEU A 235 14.78 31.90 38.55
C LEU A 235 15.15 33.01 37.55
N SER A 236 14.14 33.70 37.02
CA SER A 236 14.31 34.84 36.13
C SER A 236 15.08 35.97 36.80
N LEU A 237 14.63 36.44 37.98
CA LEU A 237 15.26 37.56 38.70
C LEU A 237 16.72 37.26 39.10
N LEU A 238 17.01 36.01 39.53
CA LEU A 238 18.38 35.60 39.85
C LEU A 238 19.28 35.55 38.61
N THR A 239 18.74 35.13 37.47
CA THR A 239 19.46 35.13 36.19
C THR A 239 19.77 36.57 35.75
N THR A 240 18.82 37.50 35.90
CA THR A 240 19.03 38.93 35.68
C THR A 240 20.14 39.50 36.57
N CYS A 241 20.15 39.16 37.87
CA CYS A 241 21.21 39.55 38.79
C CYS A 241 22.59 39.06 38.32
N LEU A 242 22.67 37.82 37.83
CA LEU A 242 23.92 37.24 37.33
C LEU A 242 24.40 37.97 36.07
N ASN A 243 23.48 38.29 35.15
CA ASN A 243 23.79 39.04 33.93
C ASN A 243 24.30 40.45 34.23
N ILE A 244 23.71 41.16 35.21
CA ILE A 244 24.19 42.49 35.64
C ILE A 244 25.65 42.42 36.11
N ILE A 245 26.01 41.40 36.90
CA ILE A 245 27.39 41.24 37.38
C ILE A 245 28.34 40.88 36.24
N GLN A 246 27.91 40.02 35.31
CA GLN A 246 28.74 39.55 34.21
C GLN A 246 28.99 40.62 33.14
N ARG A 247 28.04 41.54 32.95
CA ARG A 247 28.15 42.63 31.98
C ARG A 247 29.35 43.55 32.25
N ASP A 248 29.59 43.90 33.52
CA ASP A 248 30.77 44.67 33.94
C ASP A 248 31.18 44.31 35.36
N LYS A 249 31.93 43.22 35.48
CA LYS A 249 32.38 42.66 36.76
C LYS A 249 33.25 43.65 37.55
N ASN A 250 34.06 44.44 36.86
CA ASN A 250 34.98 45.38 37.51
C ASN A 250 34.21 46.56 38.12
N ALA A 251 33.30 47.17 37.35
CA ALA A 251 32.43 48.22 37.89
C ALA A 251 31.51 47.70 39.00
N PHE A 252 31.00 46.47 38.89
CA PHE A 252 30.21 45.84 39.93
C PHE A 252 30.98 45.70 41.25
N LEU A 253 32.21 45.19 41.21
CA LEU A 253 33.03 44.99 42.40
C LEU A 253 33.52 46.31 43.02
N LEU A 254 33.74 47.34 42.20
CA LEU A 254 34.02 48.69 42.70
C LEU A 254 32.85 49.24 43.52
N LYS A 255 31.62 49.02 43.05
CA LYS A 255 30.41 49.53 43.71
C LYS A 255 29.94 48.66 44.87
N PHE A 256 30.11 47.34 44.77
CA PHE A 256 29.66 46.35 45.74
C PHE A 256 30.82 45.41 46.17
N PRO A 257 31.86 45.92 46.83
CA PRO A 257 33.07 45.16 47.14
C PRO A 257 32.82 43.95 48.05
N LYS A 258 31.79 44.00 48.90
CA LYS A 258 31.41 42.90 49.80
C LYS A 258 30.70 41.73 49.10
N ARG A 259 30.36 41.85 47.81
CA ARG A 259 29.56 40.89 47.03
C ARG A 259 30.40 40.05 46.06
N ILE A 260 31.69 39.87 46.35
CA ILE A 260 32.64 39.16 45.48
C ILE A 260 32.24 37.71 45.17
N ASN A 261 31.51 37.08 46.10
CA ASN A 261 31.05 35.70 46.00
C ASN A 261 29.66 35.55 45.37
N ASP A 262 28.98 36.66 45.03
CA ASP A 262 27.59 36.62 44.60
C ASP A 262 27.43 35.88 43.26
N VAL A 263 28.42 35.93 42.37
CA VAL A 263 28.42 35.11 41.13
C VAL A 263 28.32 33.62 41.45
N LYS A 264 29.12 33.14 42.41
CA LYS A 264 29.13 31.73 42.81
C LYS A 264 27.82 31.36 43.51
N TYR A 265 27.34 32.24 44.38
CA TYR A 265 26.08 32.05 45.10
C TYR A 265 24.87 31.98 44.17
N LEU A 266 24.75 32.95 43.25
CA LEU A 266 23.65 33.01 42.27
C LEU A 266 23.66 31.79 41.34
N LYS A 267 24.83 31.38 40.82
CA LYS A 267 24.94 30.17 39.99
C LYS A 267 24.45 28.92 40.73
N ASN A 268 24.89 28.71 41.97
CA ASN A 268 24.45 27.57 42.77
C ASN A 268 22.95 27.59 43.04
N ARG A 269 22.37 28.78 43.30
CA ARG A 269 20.94 28.95 43.57
C ARG A 269 20.09 28.70 42.32
N ILE A 270 20.55 29.20 41.16
CA ILE A 270 19.93 28.95 39.85
C ILE A 270 19.94 27.45 39.53
N SER A 271 21.08 26.76 39.71
CA SER A 271 21.17 25.32 39.45
C SER A 271 20.20 24.51 40.32
N LYS A 272 20.13 24.79 41.62
CA LYS A 272 19.18 24.12 42.53
C LYS A 272 17.72 24.34 42.13
N LEU A 273 17.39 25.53 41.63
CA LEU A 273 16.04 25.81 41.14
C LEU A 273 15.74 25.08 39.83
N LYS A 274 16.72 24.87 38.95
CA LYS A 274 16.55 24.11 37.69
C LYS A 274 16.43 22.60 37.90
N GLU A 275 17.15 22.02 38.87
CA GLU A 275 17.16 20.58 39.15
C GLU A 275 15.85 20.04 39.78
N ASN A 276 15.07 20.91 40.43
CA ASN A 276 13.77 20.53 41.04
C ASN A 276 12.57 20.68 40.08
N ASN A 277 12.77 20.57 38.77
CA ASN A 277 11.74 20.57 37.70
C ASN A 277 11.71 19.21 37.02
#